data_AF-A0A2H9L180-F1
#
_entry.id   AF-A0A2H9L180-F1
#
_cell.length_a   1.000
_cell.length_b   1.000
_cell.length_c   1.000
_cell.angle_alpha   90.00
_cell.angle_beta   90.00
_cell.angle_gamma   90.00
#
_symmetry.space_group_name_H-M   'P 1'
#
loop_
_entity.id
_entity.type
_entity.pdbx_description
1 polymer ?
#
loop_
_entity_poly.entity_id
_entity_poly.type
_entity_poly.pdbx_seq_one_letter_code
_entity_poly.pdbx_strand_id
1 'polypeptide(L)'
;MRVRYAQRATPETFAARERAVRRARYPNVKARRAFEFAPGALRRRALGFVQSGKRPPASLVLDALLSKDVAMRYAGIMFLRDHPSLVHEPELAGRANELLKAPAPASQVFELAAEGWYGGRKHPPVRLGGAELLGTAEAHLAAKELNMLAERLDAIKRITELVRREFGGKFTGVLVLGSTSKGYVEYGSDLDFRVLGSAAARRRFLELALKENLAGGKLHDIEKAGAFNLFTGLFFGDRKGLLRIQRKTANSLTEEKWGSFISSIRDNDSIANGMVRHLVPPSEDERLQVSAMLTRLPPTLRETRALLKPGANANKLRLRPSASRA
;
A
#
# COMPACT_ATOMS: atom_id res chain seq x y z
N MET A 1 24.46 29.82 -4.64
CA MET A 1 23.91 29.63 -6.01
C MET A 1 22.65 28.74 -5.96
N ARG A 2 21.59 29.23 -5.32
CA ARG A 2 20.26 28.60 -5.24
C ARG A 2 19.24 29.65 -5.68
N VAL A 3 18.14 29.23 -6.31
CA VAL A 3 17.03 30.08 -6.78
C VAL A 3 17.22 30.77 -8.16
N ARG A 4 17.36 29.99 -9.24
CA ARG A 4 16.99 30.43 -10.62
C ARG A 4 16.41 29.32 -11.52
N TYR A 5 16.02 28.18 -10.96
CA TYR A 5 15.56 27.02 -11.76
C TYR A 5 14.04 26.76 -11.70
N ALA A 6 13.27 27.57 -10.96
CA ALA A 6 11.85 27.32 -10.74
C ALA A 6 10.93 27.77 -11.88
N GLN A 7 11.40 28.58 -12.83
CA GLN A 7 10.51 29.25 -13.80
C GLN A 7 10.27 28.51 -15.13
N ARG A 8 10.89 27.34 -15.38
CA ARG A 8 10.75 26.66 -16.69
C ARG A 8 10.36 25.19 -16.65
N ALA A 9 10.25 24.58 -15.47
CA ALA A 9 9.76 23.22 -15.37
C ALA A 9 8.24 23.25 -15.17
N THR A 10 7.49 22.63 -16.09
CA THR A 10 6.09 22.29 -15.83
C THR A 10 6.01 21.48 -14.53
N PRO A 11 4.95 21.59 -13.71
CA PRO A 11 4.83 20.83 -12.46
C PRO A 11 5.08 19.32 -12.62
N GLU A 12 4.75 18.76 -13.79
CA GLU A 12 5.04 17.38 -14.20
C GLU A 12 6.53 17.06 -14.30
N THR A 13 7.29 17.89 -15.00
CA THR A 13 8.73 17.69 -15.19
C THR A 13 9.49 17.94 -13.90
N PHE A 14 9.04 18.88 -13.07
CA PHE A 14 9.60 19.10 -11.74
C PHE A 14 9.34 17.89 -10.82
N ALA A 15 8.11 17.39 -10.72
CA ALA A 15 7.77 16.23 -9.90
C ALA A 15 8.49 14.95 -10.37
N ALA A 16 8.58 14.72 -11.69
CA ALA A 16 9.31 13.58 -12.24
C ALA A 16 10.81 13.66 -11.93
N ARG A 17 11.41 14.85 -12.03
CA ARG A 17 12.82 15.09 -11.73
C ARG A 17 13.09 15.02 -10.23
N GLU A 18 12.19 15.51 -9.39
CA GLU A 18 12.27 15.37 -7.94
C GLU A 18 12.16 13.89 -7.53
N ARG A 19 11.21 13.13 -8.09
CA ARG A 19 11.14 11.66 -7.88
C ARG A 19 12.38 10.95 -8.39
N ALA A 20 12.94 11.35 -9.53
CA ALA A 20 14.18 10.79 -10.07
C ALA A 20 15.37 11.09 -9.15
N VAL A 21 15.48 12.31 -8.61
CA VAL A 21 16.50 12.69 -7.63
C VAL A 21 16.30 11.94 -6.31
N ARG A 22 15.07 11.82 -5.81
CA ARG A 22 14.75 11.03 -4.61
C ARG A 22 15.07 9.54 -4.80
N ARG A 23 14.80 8.98 -5.99
CA ARG A 23 15.17 7.61 -6.37
C ARG A 23 16.67 7.43 -6.57
N ALA A 24 17.36 8.43 -7.10
CA ALA A 24 18.82 8.43 -7.26
C ALA A 24 19.55 8.62 -5.92
N ARG A 25 18.94 9.33 -4.96
CA ARG A 25 19.38 9.45 -3.56
C ARG A 25 18.93 8.28 -2.69
N TYR A 26 18.09 7.40 -3.21
CA TYR A 26 17.67 6.21 -2.51
C TYR A 26 18.89 5.28 -2.34
N PRO A 27 19.09 4.67 -1.17
CA PRO A 27 20.23 3.79 -0.96
C PRO A 27 20.21 2.66 -1.98
N ASN A 28 21.37 2.05 -2.20
CA ASN A 28 21.53 0.81 -3.00
C ASN A 28 20.68 -0.37 -2.46
N VAL A 29 19.91 -0.16 -1.39
CA VAL A 29 19.03 -1.11 -0.74
C VAL A 29 17.58 -0.86 -1.15
N LYS A 30 17.12 -1.66 -2.13
CA LYS A 30 15.69 -1.73 -2.48
C LYS A 30 14.94 -2.54 -1.45
N ALA A 31 14.47 -1.89 -0.39
CA ALA A 31 13.47 -2.46 0.51
C ALA A 31 12.28 -2.95 -0.32
N ARG A 32 11.93 -4.22 -0.20
CA ARG A 32 10.84 -4.81 -1.01
C ARG A 32 9.60 -4.89 -0.16
N ARG A 33 8.42 -4.70 -0.74
CA ARG A 33 7.20 -4.99 0.00
C ARG A 33 7.14 -6.47 0.39
N ALA A 34 6.70 -6.75 1.61
CA ALA A 34 6.47 -8.12 2.09
C ALA A 34 5.57 -8.91 1.13
N PHE A 35 4.55 -8.25 0.60
CA PHE A 35 3.78 -8.75 -0.52
C PHE A 35 3.53 -7.62 -1.51
N GLU A 36 3.98 -7.83 -2.75
CA GLU A 36 3.64 -6.92 -3.85
C GLU A 36 2.28 -7.35 -4.36
N PHE A 37 1.23 -6.66 -3.91
CA PHE A 37 -0.08 -6.77 -4.53
C PHE A 37 0.01 -6.10 -5.90
N ALA A 38 0.48 -6.83 -6.91
CA ALA A 38 0.34 -6.38 -8.28
C ALA A 38 -1.17 -6.24 -8.51
N PRO A 39 -1.72 -5.01 -8.56
CA PRO A 39 -3.16 -4.86 -8.60
C PRO A 39 -3.65 -5.59 -9.84
N GLY A 40 -4.76 -6.32 -9.74
CA GLY A 40 -5.40 -6.91 -10.92
C GLY A 40 -5.67 -5.84 -11.98
N ALA A 41 -5.95 -6.25 -13.23
CA ALA A 41 -6.24 -5.30 -14.29
C ALA A 41 -7.35 -4.30 -13.87
N LEU A 42 -8.38 -4.81 -13.18
CA LEU A 42 -9.48 -4.02 -12.65
C LEU A 42 -9.00 -2.98 -11.60
N ARG A 43 -8.25 -3.39 -10.58
CA ARG A 43 -7.68 -2.46 -9.58
C ARG A 43 -6.76 -1.41 -10.20
N ARG A 44 -5.94 -1.77 -11.20
CA ARG A 44 -5.08 -0.80 -11.90
C ARG A 44 -5.90 0.24 -12.66
N ARG A 45 -6.96 -0.22 -13.33
CA ARG A 45 -7.88 0.67 -14.03
C ARG A 45 -8.58 1.61 -13.04
N ALA A 46 -9.12 1.08 -11.95
CA ALA A 46 -9.74 1.87 -10.89
C ALA A 46 -8.76 2.90 -10.29
N LEU A 47 -7.53 2.49 -9.97
CA LEU A 47 -6.48 3.38 -9.46
C LEU A 47 -6.20 4.54 -10.42
N GLY A 48 -6.18 4.29 -11.74
CA GLY A 48 -6.00 5.35 -12.74
C GLY A 48 -7.12 6.41 -12.71
N PHE A 49 -8.37 6.00 -12.54
CA PHE A 49 -9.50 6.93 -12.39
C PHE A 49 -9.45 7.67 -11.06
N VAL A 50 -9.18 6.97 -9.95
CA VAL A 50 -9.01 7.58 -8.62
C VAL A 50 -7.92 8.65 -8.66
N GLN A 51 -6.75 8.36 -9.24
CA GLN A 51 -5.63 9.29 -9.28
C GLN A 51 -5.87 10.48 -10.22
N SER A 52 -6.58 10.28 -11.33
CA SER A 52 -6.81 11.34 -12.33
C SER A 52 -8.05 12.19 -12.07
N GLY A 53 -8.97 11.74 -11.21
CA GLY A 53 -10.26 12.41 -10.99
C GLY A 53 -11.17 12.43 -12.23
N LYS A 54 -10.87 11.58 -13.23
CA LYS A 54 -11.68 11.46 -14.45
C LYS A 54 -12.94 10.64 -14.17
N ARG A 55 -14.01 10.94 -14.90
CA ARG A 55 -15.25 10.15 -14.88
C ARG A 55 -14.96 8.71 -15.37
N PRO A 56 -15.20 7.68 -14.53
CA PRO A 56 -15.08 6.29 -14.96
C PRO A 56 -16.30 5.86 -15.80
N PRO A 57 -16.16 4.81 -16.63
CA PRO A 57 -17.30 4.21 -17.32
C PRO A 57 -18.21 3.48 -16.31
N ALA A 58 -19.52 3.48 -16.55
CA ALA A 58 -20.52 2.88 -15.67
C ALA A 58 -20.24 1.39 -15.36
N SER A 59 -19.83 0.61 -16.36
CA SER A 59 -19.40 -0.79 -16.20
C SER A 59 -18.30 -0.98 -15.16
N LEU A 60 -17.30 -0.09 -15.11
CA LEU A 60 -16.25 -0.17 -14.08
C LEU A 60 -16.79 0.15 -12.70
N VAL A 61 -17.72 1.09 -12.59
CA VAL A 61 -18.36 1.44 -11.31
C VAL A 61 -19.21 0.28 -10.80
N LEU A 62 -19.99 -0.34 -11.69
CA LEU A 62 -20.77 -1.55 -11.39
C LEU A 62 -19.87 -2.69 -10.92
N ASP A 63 -18.80 -3.01 -11.67
CA ASP A 63 -17.82 -4.03 -11.31
C ASP A 63 -17.17 -3.74 -9.94
N ALA A 64 -16.91 -2.47 -9.65
CA ALA A 64 -16.30 -2.03 -8.40
C ALA A 64 -17.26 -2.20 -7.20
N LEU A 65 -18.50 -1.73 -7.31
CA LEU A 65 -19.52 -1.79 -6.26
C LEU A 65 -19.91 -3.23 -5.92
N LEU A 66 -20.04 -4.09 -6.93
CA LEU A 66 -20.38 -5.51 -6.75
C LEU A 66 -19.17 -6.38 -6.38
N SER A 67 -17.97 -5.80 -6.32
CA SER A 67 -16.76 -6.56 -6.04
C SER A 67 -16.75 -7.14 -4.63
N LYS A 68 -16.27 -8.38 -4.49
CA LYS A 68 -15.93 -8.95 -3.17
C LYS A 68 -14.68 -8.30 -2.57
N ASP A 69 -13.90 -7.61 -3.39
CA ASP A 69 -12.72 -6.87 -2.97
C ASP A 69 -13.09 -5.55 -2.31
N VAL A 70 -12.72 -5.39 -1.03
CA VAL A 70 -13.00 -4.19 -0.23
C VAL A 70 -12.46 -2.93 -0.90
N ALA A 71 -11.22 -2.95 -1.41
CA ALA A 71 -10.61 -1.77 -2.01
C ALA A 71 -11.34 -1.33 -3.28
N MET A 72 -11.85 -2.29 -4.06
CA MET A 72 -12.67 -1.99 -5.24
C MET A 72 -14.01 -1.38 -4.85
N ARG A 73 -14.71 -1.90 -3.83
CA ARG A 73 -15.98 -1.32 -3.38
C ARG A 73 -15.85 0.14 -2.97
N TYR A 74 -14.80 0.48 -2.23
CA TYR A 74 -14.52 1.87 -1.85
C TYR A 74 -14.22 2.76 -3.05
N ALA A 75 -13.52 2.25 -4.08
CA ALA A 75 -13.35 2.98 -5.33
C ALA A 75 -14.68 3.23 -6.03
N GLY A 76 -15.57 2.23 -6.10
CA GLY A 76 -16.92 2.36 -6.66
C GLY A 76 -17.77 3.41 -5.94
N ILE A 77 -17.74 3.41 -4.61
CA ILE A 77 -18.39 4.41 -3.75
C ILE A 77 -17.88 5.82 -4.06
N MET A 78 -16.56 6.00 -4.12
CA MET A 78 -15.94 7.28 -4.44
C MET A 78 -16.35 7.76 -5.85
N PHE A 79 -16.40 6.85 -6.83
CA PHE A 79 -16.83 7.17 -8.20
C PHE A 79 -18.27 7.67 -8.26
N LEU A 80 -19.21 7.03 -7.56
CA LEU A 80 -20.61 7.47 -7.52
C LEU A 80 -20.74 8.82 -6.84
N ARG A 81 -20.01 9.04 -5.75
CA ARG A 81 -20.07 10.31 -5.05
C ARG A 81 -19.51 11.47 -5.88
N ASP A 82 -18.39 11.25 -6.56
CA ASP A 82 -17.74 12.28 -7.38
C ASP A 82 -18.50 12.50 -8.70
N HIS A 83 -19.26 11.49 -9.15
CA HIS A 83 -20.06 11.53 -10.37
C HIS A 83 -21.48 10.93 -10.17
N PRO A 84 -22.37 11.59 -9.40
CA PRO A 84 -23.68 11.03 -9.04
C PRO A 84 -24.55 10.67 -10.25
N SER A 85 -24.43 11.43 -11.35
CA SER A 85 -25.13 11.16 -12.62
C SER A 85 -24.92 9.75 -13.19
N LEU A 86 -23.87 9.03 -12.76
CA LEU A 86 -23.62 7.65 -13.19
C LEU A 86 -24.76 6.69 -12.79
N VAL A 87 -25.52 6.97 -11.72
CA VAL A 87 -26.65 6.12 -11.31
C VAL A 87 -27.76 6.02 -12.37
N HIS A 88 -27.86 7.00 -13.26
CA HIS A 88 -28.83 7.02 -14.35
C HIS A 88 -28.34 6.34 -15.63
N GLU A 89 -27.08 5.91 -15.68
CA GLU A 89 -26.55 5.19 -16.83
C GLU A 89 -27.25 3.82 -16.95
N PRO A 90 -27.66 3.38 -18.16
CA PRO A 90 -28.45 2.16 -18.34
C PRO A 90 -27.84 0.91 -17.66
N GLU A 91 -26.51 0.78 -17.66
CA GLU A 91 -25.79 -0.33 -17.04
C GLU A 91 -25.99 -0.40 -15.51
N LEU A 92 -25.98 0.75 -14.83
CA LEU A 92 -26.15 0.85 -13.37
C LEU A 92 -27.64 0.81 -13.00
N ALA A 93 -28.48 1.55 -13.75
CA ALA A 93 -29.92 1.59 -13.54
C ALA A 93 -30.56 0.21 -13.69
N GLY A 94 -30.16 -0.56 -14.71
CA GLY A 94 -30.62 -1.94 -14.92
C GLY A 94 -30.23 -2.92 -13.81
N ARG A 95 -29.32 -2.52 -12.90
CA ARG A 95 -28.81 -3.33 -11.78
C ARG A 95 -29.12 -2.71 -10.42
N ALA A 96 -29.96 -1.68 -10.35
CA ALA A 96 -30.28 -0.95 -9.13
C ALA A 96 -30.73 -1.87 -7.97
N ASN A 97 -31.62 -2.83 -8.26
CA ASN A 97 -32.10 -3.79 -7.25
C ASN A 97 -30.99 -4.66 -6.66
N GLU A 98 -29.93 -4.95 -7.42
CA GLU A 98 -28.77 -5.69 -6.92
C GLU A 98 -27.86 -4.79 -6.07
N LEU A 99 -27.66 -3.55 -6.51
CA LEU A 99 -26.85 -2.56 -5.80
C LEU A 99 -27.46 -2.15 -4.46
N LEU A 100 -28.79 -2.02 -4.38
CA LEU A 100 -29.51 -1.78 -3.12
C LEU A 100 -29.37 -2.95 -2.13
N LYS A 101 -29.14 -4.17 -2.64
CA LYS A 101 -28.87 -5.36 -1.83
C LYS A 101 -27.37 -5.58 -1.56
N ALA A 102 -26.49 -4.73 -2.10
CA ALA A 102 -25.05 -4.85 -1.87
C ALA A 102 -24.71 -4.56 -0.39
N PRO A 103 -23.60 -5.12 0.13
CA PRO A 103 -23.17 -4.83 1.49
C PRO A 103 -22.92 -3.33 1.71
N ALA A 104 -23.34 -2.81 2.87
CA ALA A 104 -22.97 -1.47 3.28
C ALA A 104 -21.43 -1.29 3.29
N PRO A 105 -20.91 -0.09 2.94
CA PRO A 105 -21.63 1.14 2.63
C PRO A 105 -22.08 1.30 1.15
N ALA A 106 -21.93 0.29 0.30
CA ALA A 106 -22.18 0.43 -1.14
C ALA A 106 -23.65 0.73 -1.48
N SER A 107 -24.59 0.05 -0.82
CA SER A 107 -26.03 0.28 -1.00
C SER A 107 -26.47 1.68 -0.54
N GLN A 108 -26.00 2.13 0.62
CA GLN A 108 -26.30 3.46 1.18
C GLN A 108 -25.80 4.59 0.27
N VAL A 109 -24.58 4.46 -0.28
CA VAL A 109 -24.03 5.46 -1.20
C VAL A 109 -24.80 5.49 -2.51
N PHE A 110 -25.23 4.33 -3.02
CA PHE A 110 -26.05 4.27 -4.23
C PHE A 110 -27.40 4.95 -4.03
N GLU A 111 -28.05 4.73 -2.89
CA GLU A 111 -29.31 5.38 -2.50
C GLU A 111 -29.13 6.91 -2.44
N LEU A 112 -28.14 7.40 -1.69
CA LEU A 112 -27.84 8.84 -1.59
C LEU A 112 -27.49 9.48 -2.95
N ALA A 113 -26.77 8.76 -3.81
CA ALA A 113 -26.46 9.23 -5.16
C ALA A 113 -27.72 9.30 -6.04
N ALA A 114 -28.64 8.34 -5.92
CA ALA A 114 -29.91 8.32 -6.64
C ALA A 114 -30.86 9.44 -6.19
N GLU A 115 -30.81 9.83 -4.91
CA GLU A 115 -31.56 10.95 -4.34
C GLU A 115 -30.98 12.33 -4.71
N GLY A 116 -29.84 12.39 -5.42
CA GLY A 116 -29.21 13.64 -5.84
C GLY A 116 -28.52 14.42 -4.72
N TRP A 117 -28.24 13.78 -3.57
CA TRP A 117 -27.75 14.45 -2.36
C TRP A 117 -26.27 14.87 -2.39
N TYR A 118 -25.50 14.47 -3.40
CA TYR A 118 -24.10 14.86 -3.49
C TYR A 118 -23.90 16.12 -4.36
N GLY A 119 -23.77 17.26 -3.68
CA GLY A 119 -23.22 18.47 -4.25
C GLY A 119 -21.77 18.22 -4.70
N GLY A 120 -21.57 18.09 -6.01
CA GLY A 120 -20.29 17.71 -6.61
C GLY A 120 -19.17 18.70 -6.28
N ARG A 121 -18.35 18.38 -5.27
CA ARG A 121 -17.04 19.02 -5.12
C ARG A 121 -16.11 18.40 -6.13
N LYS A 122 -15.83 19.12 -7.23
CA LYS A 122 -14.68 18.81 -8.07
C LYS A 122 -13.42 19.06 -7.25
N HIS A 123 -12.65 18.02 -7.00
CA HIS A 123 -11.35 18.15 -6.36
C HIS A 123 -10.30 18.38 -7.46
N PRO A 124 -9.78 19.60 -7.65
CA PRO A 124 -8.65 19.80 -8.55
C PRO A 124 -7.46 19.03 -7.96
N PRO A 125 -6.71 18.26 -8.77
CA PRO A 125 -5.59 17.50 -8.26
C PRO A 125 -4.51 18.45 -7.71
N VAL A 126 -4.31 18.45 -6.40
CA VAL A 126 -3.22 19.21 -5.77
C VAL A 126 -1.96 18.35 -5.77
N ARG A 127 -0.92 18.82 -6.45
CA ARG A 127 0.36 18.13 -6.53
C ARG A 127 1.30 18.62 -5.45
N LEU A 128 1.27 17.95 -4.30
CA LEU A 128 2.21 18.20 -3.21
C LEU A 128 3.34 17.18 -3.26
N GLY A 129 4.58 17.68 -3.31
CA GLY A 129 5.79 16.87 -3.32
C GLY A 129 5.80 15.86 -2.16
N GLY A 130 6.09 14.59 -2.47
CA GLY A 130 6.06 13.48 -1.51
C GLY A 130 4.67 12.92 -1.19
N ALA A 131 3.65 13.77 -1.00
CA ALA A 131 2.29 13.35 -0.63
C ALA A 131 1.65 12.36 -1.63
N GLU A 132 1.91 12.57 -2.92
CA GLU A 132 1.43 11.66 -3.98
C GLU A 132 1.92 10.21 -3.79
N LEU A 133 3.06 10.01 -3.12
CA LEU A 133 3.61 8.66 -2.89
C LEU A 133 2.87 7.93 -1.77
N LEU A 134 2.20 8.61 -0.84
CA LEU A 134 1.46 7.99 0.27
C LEU A 134 0.38 7.01 -0.20
N GLY A 135 -0.29 7.36 -1.30
CA GLY A 135 -1.31 6.53 -1.95
C GLY A 135 -0.75 5.40 -2.82
N THR A 136 0.57 5.17 -2.82
CA THR A 136 1.24 4.22 -3.70
C THR A 136 1.87 3.05 -2.95
N ALA A 137 2.30 2.03 -3.70
CA ALA A 137 3.13 0.95 -3.14
C ALA A 137 4.52 1.42 -2.66
N GLU A 138 4.93 2.63 -3.04
CA GLU A 138 6.20 3.26 -2.67
C GLU A 138 6.02 4.27 -1.53
N ALA A 139 4.96 4.14 -0.70
CA ALA A 139 4.66 5.10 0.37
C ALA A 139 5.85 5.45 1.25
N HIS A 140 6.69 4.47 1.64
CA HIS A 140 7.94 4.70 2.37
C HIS A 140 8.86 5.80 1.78
N LEU A 141 8.82 6.04 0.46
CA LEU A 141 9.56 7.10 -0.24
C LEU A 141 8.97 8.50 -0.06
N ALA A 142 7.79 8.60 0.54
CA ALA A 142 7.20 9.87 0.91
C ALA A 142 7.96 10.53 2.07
N ALA A 143 8.75 9.77 2.86
CA ALA A 143 9.42 10.28 4.06
C ALA A 143 10.19 11.60 3.78
N LYS A 144 10.04 12.58 4.67
CA LYS A 144 10.75 13.87 4.56
C LYS A 144 12.26 13.69 4.68
N GLU A 145 12.66 12.88 5.65
CA GLU A 145 14.06 12.62 6.01
C GLU A 145 14.60 11.36 5.31
N LEU A 146 14.78 11.44 3.99
CA LEU A 146 15.20 10.28 3.17
C LEU A 146 16.57 9.71 3.56
N ASN A 147 17.52 10.54 4.00
CA ASN A 147 18.85 10.07 4.39
C ASN A 147 18.78 9.22 5.68
N MET A 148 18.04 9.69 6.68
CA MET A 148 17.82 8.93 7.93
C MET A 148 17.05 7.65 7.66
N LEU A 149 16.02 7.69 6.79
CA LEU A 149 15.38 6.48 6.31
C LEU A 149 16.39 5.52 5.65
N ALA A 150 17.26 6.04 4.79
CA ALA A 150 18.25 5.24 4.09
C ALA A 150 19.22 4.52 5.04
N GLU A 151 19.82 5.25 5.97
CA GLU A 151 20.72 4.72 6.99
C GLU A 151 20.04 3.62 7.82
N ARG A 152 18.78 3.86 8.21
CA ARG A 152 17.96 2.90 8.96
C ARG A 152 17.71 1.62 8.16
N LEU A 153 17.29 1.73 6.90
CA LEU A 153 17.05 0.56 6.04
C LEU A 153 18.34 -0.21 5.73
N ASP A 154 19.47 0.50 5.59
CA ASP A 154 20.79 -0.10 5.38
C ASP A 154 21.25 -0.89 6.62
N ALA A 155 21.08 -0.33 7.81
CA ALA A 155 21.37 -1.02 9.07
C ALA A 155 20.52 -2.30 9.21
N ILE A 156 19.21 -2.22 8.94
CA ILE A 156 18.32 -3.40 8.96
C ILE A 156 18.79 -4.46 7.97
N LYS A 157 19.19 -4.08 6.76
CA LYS A 157 19.72 -5.02 5.77
C LYS A 157 20.99 -5.68 6.28
N ARG A 158 21.98 -4.91 6.78
CA ARG A 158 23.24 -5.46 7.32
C ARG A 158 22.97 -6.47 8.43
N ILE A 159 22.16 -6.10 9.42
CA ILE A 159 21.81 -6.99 10.53
C ILE A 159 21.11 -8.25 10.01
N THR A 160 20.14 -8.11 9.10
CA THR A 160 19.42 -9.24 8.49
C THR A 160 20.39 -10.19 7.79
N GLU A 161 21.37 -9.67 7.06
CA GLU A 161 22.39 -10.49 6.38
C GLU A 161 23.32 -11.21 7.36
N LEU A 162 23.71 -10.57 8.46
CA LEU A 162 24.51 -11.18 9.52
C LEU A 162 23.75 -12.33 10.20
N VAL A 163 22.52 -12.07 10.66
CA VAL A 163 21.68 -13.10 11.30
C VAL A 163 21.38 -14.25 10.34
N ARG A 164 21.19 -13.96 9.04
CA ARG A 164 21.01 -15.01 8.04
C ARG A 164 22.26 -15.88 7.87
N ARG A 165 23.46 -15.31 7.92
CA ARG A 165 24.72 -16.08 7.87
C ARG A 165 24.86 -16.97 9.11
N GLU A 166 24.54 -16.44 10.29
CA GLU A 166 24.66 -17.18 11.56
C GLU A 166 23.62 -18.31 11.69
N PHE A 167 22.36 -18.11 11.25
CA PHE A 167 21.25 -19.04 11.52
C PHE A 167 20.73 -19.80 10.30
N GLY A 168 21.15 -19.43 9.08
CA GLY A 168 20.74 -20.08 7.84
C GLY A 168 19.22 -20.23 7.70
N GLY A 169 18.75 -21.44 7.39
CA GLY A 169 17.32 -21.74 7.20
C GLY A 169 16.44 -21.55 8.45
N LYS A 170 17.02 -21.30 9.63
CA LYS A 170 16.28 -20.99 10.86
C LYS A 170 15.89 -19.50 10.95
N PHE A 171 16.32 -18.67 10.00
CA PHE A 171 15.97 -17.26 9.90
C PHE A 171 15.45 -16.93 8.50
N THR A 172 14.19 -16.51 8.41
CA THR A 172 13.57 -16.09 7.16
C THR A 172 13.84 -14.64 6.84
N GLY A 173 13.75 -13.73 7.82
CA GLY A 173 13.97 -12.31 7.59
C GLY A 173 13.24 -11.39 8.56
N VAL A 174 13.15 -10.12 8.21
CA VAL A 174 12.52 -9.06 9.01
C VAL A 174 11.49 -8.29 8.19
N LEU A 175 10.35 -8.02 8.81
CA LEU A 175 9.30 -7.14 8.30
C LEU A 175 9.36 -5.82 9.05
N VAL A 176 9.49 -4.71 8.34
CA VAL A 176 9.46 -3.34 8.86
C VAL A 176 8.08 -2.76 8.59
N LEU A 177 7.47 -2.22 9.63
CA LEU A 177 6.08 -1.78 9.67
C LEU A 177 6.01 -0.29 10.06
N GLY A 178 4.80 0.17 10.40
CA GLY A 178 4.61 1.48 11.01
C GLY A 178 4.98 2.67 10.15
N SER A 179 5.46 3.72 10.80
CA SER A 179 5.82 5.00 10.16
C SER A 179 6.83 4.85 9.03
N THR A 180 7.76 3.91 9.17
CA THR A 180 8.82 3.63 8.19
C THR A 180 8.22 3.06 6.90
N SER A 181 7.38 2.01 6.99
CA SER A 181 6.78 1.43 5.79
C SER A 181 5.72 2.32 5.14
N LYS A 182 5.10 3.20 5.93
CA LYS A 182 4.05 4.12 5.50
C LYS A 182 4.55 5.47 4.96
N GLY A 183 5.84 5.79 5.10
CA GLY A 183 6.41 6.99 4.49
C GLY A 183 6.31 8.27 5.30
N TYR A 184 6.16 8.14 6.61
CA TYR A 184 6.05 9.30 7.48
C TYR A 184 7.00 9.23 8.67
N VAL A 185 8.03 8.39 8.63
CA VAL A 185 9.08 8.33 9.65
C VAL A 185 9.76 9.70 9.83
N GLU A 186 10.06 10.05 11.08
CA GLU A 186 10.75 11.27 11.50
C GLU A 186 11.93 10.94 12.41
N TYR A 187 12.79 11.93 12.68
CA TYR A 187 13.89 11.76 13.63
C TYR A 187 13.35 11.36 15.01
N GLY A 188 13.99 10.39 15.66
CA GLY A 188 13.51 9.83 16.93
C GLY A 188 12.27 8.92 16.84
N SER A 189 11.65 8.75 15.66
CA SER A 189 10.58 7.76 15.50
C SER A 189 11.11 6.36 15.77
N ASP A 190 10.35 5.59 16.54
CA ASP A 190 10.63 4.18 16.78
C ASP A 190 10.59 3.36 15.48
N LEU A 191 11.17 2.17 15.55
CA LEU A 191 11.15 1.20 14.47
C LEU A 191 10.22 0.06 14.84
N ASP A 192 9.10 -0.02 14.13
CA ASP A 192 8.21 -1.18 14.19
C ASP A 192 8.74 -2.29 13.29
N PHE A 193 9.08 -3.44 13.86
CA PHE A 193 9.50 -4.59 13.07
C PHE A 193 9.06 -5.94 13.64
N ARG A 194 9.14 -6.97 12.79
CA ARG A 194 8.90 -8.38 13.14
C ARG A 194 10.00 -9.25 12.58
N VAL A 195 10.52 -10.13 13.42
CA VAL A 195 11.60 -11.06 13.04
C VAL A 195 11.03 -12.45 12.79
N LEU A 196 11.07 -12.89 11.53
CA LEU A 196 10.62 -14.21 11.08
C LEU A 196 11.79 -15.20 11.21
N GLY A 197 11.83 -15.97 12.29
CA GLY A 197 12.88 -16.97 12.54
C GLY A 197 12.75 -17.68 13.88
N SER A 198 13.71 -18.54 14.22
CA SER A 198 13.80 -19.20 15.52
C SER A 198 13.98 -18.19 16.67
N ALA A 199 13.64 -18.57 17.90
CA ALA A 199 13.79 -17.69 19.07
C ALA A 199 15.22 -17.16 19.25
N ALA A 200 16.24 -17.99 18.99
CA ALA A 200 17.64 -17.56 19.04
C ALA A 200 17.98 -16.51 17.97
N ALA A 201 17.53 -16.70 16.72
CA ALA A 201 17.73 -15.72 15.66
C ALA A 201 17.02 -14.39 15.95
N ARG A 202 15.84 -14.44 16.57
CA ARG A 202 15.12 -13.24 17.03
C ARG A 202 15.92 -12.48 18.09
N ARG A 203 16.39 -13.17 19.14
CA ARG A 203 17.23 -12.56 20.19
C ARG A 203 18.49 -11.92 19.61
N ARG A 204 19.16 -12.61 18.68
CA ARG A 204 20.35 -12.09 18.02
C ARG A 204 20.07 -10.82 17.18
N PHE A 205 19.00 -10.83 16.39
CA PHE A 205 18.62 -9.65 15.62
C PHE A 205 18.40 -8.44 16.53
N LEU A 206 17.73 -8.65 17.68
CA LEU A 206 17.44 -7.60 18.65
C LEU A 206 18.70 -7.02 19.28
N GLU A 207 19.64 -7.87 19.69
CA GLU A 207 20.94 -7.45 20.23
C GLU A 207 21.67 -6.52 19.24
N LEU A 208 21.71 -6.89 17.97
CA LEU A 208 22.36 -6.11 16.92
C LEU A 208 21.60 -4.82 16.60
N ALA A 209 20.26 -4.87 16.58
CA ALA A 209 19.42 -3.68 16.36
C ALA A 209 19.55 -2.65 17.50
N LEU A 210 19.72 -3.10 18.75
CA LEU A 210 20.00 -2.23 19.90
C LEU A 210 21.37 -1.55 19.76
N LYS A 211 22.41 -2.28 19.34
CA LYS A 211 23.76 -1.73 19.11
C LYS A 211 23.78 -0.66 18.01
N GLU A 212 22.96 -0.82 16.98
CA GLU A 212 22.82 0.13 15.87
C GLU A 212 21.82 1.25 16.18
N ASN A 213 21.36 1.37 17.44
CA ASN A 213 20.39 2.37 17.90
C ASN A 213 19.10 2.42 17.04
N LEU A 214 18.69 1.27 16.49
CA LEU A 214 17.43 1.14 15.74
C LEU A 214 16.23 0.99 16.66
N ALA A 215 16.47 0.71 17.94
CA ALA A 215 15.44 0.36 18.92
C ALA A 215 15.18 1.51 19.89
N GLY A 216 14.29 2.43 19.49
CA GLY A 216 13.46 3.19 20.44
C GLY A 216 12.11 2.51 20.74
N GLY A 217 11.84 1.35 20.11
CA GLY A 217 10.49 0.78 19.95
C GLY A 217 10.20 -0.50 20.73
N LYS A 218 8.92 -0.70 21.03
CA LYS A 218 8.39 -1.88 21.72
C LYS A 218 8.51 -3.14 20.87
N LEU A 219 9.01 -4.21 21.48
CA LEU A 219 9.00 -5.55 20.91
C LEU A 219 7.57 -6.04 20.76
N HIS A 220 7.14 -6.25 19.52
CA HIS A 220 5.88 -6.91 19.29
C HIS A 220 6.12 -8.37 18.86
N ASP A 221 5.60 -9.31 19.64
CA ASP A 221 5.66 -10.73 19.31
C ASP A 221 4.69 -11.10 18.18
N ILE A 222 5.13 -11.96 17.25
CA ILE A 222 4.38 -12.33 16.03
C ILE A 222 3.02 -12.94 16.39
N GLU A 223 2.97 -13.71 17.48
CA GLU A 223 1.77 -14.41 17.92
C GLU A 223 0.67 -13.42 18.36
N LYS A 224 1.03 -12.29 18.96
CA LYS A 224 0.05 -11.30 19.45
C LYS A 224 -0.48 -10.36 18.37
N ALA A 225 0.21 -10.21 17.25
CA ALA A 225 -0.15 -9.23 16.23
C ALA A 225 -0.58 -9.85 14.90
N GLY A 226 -0.90 -11.14 14.91
CA GLY A 226 -1.63 -11.79 13.83
C GLY A 226 -0.89 -11.92 12.50
N ALA A 227 -1.50 -12.68 11.62
CA ALA A 227 -1.03 -12.99 10.28
C ALA A 227 -0.78 -11.76 9.38
N PHE A 228 -1.28 -10.57 9.73
CA PHE A 228 -1.38 -9.43 8.80
C PHE A 228 -0.07 -8.76 8.43
N ASN A 229 0.86 -8.73 9.38
CA ASN A 229 2.19 -8.20 9.12
C ASN A 229 2.92 -8.96 8.02
N LEU A 230 2.57 -10.23 7.76
CA LEU A 230 3.17 -11.01 6.67
C LEU A 230 2.88 -10.41 5.29
N PHE A 231 1.78 -9.68 5.14
CA PHE A 231 1.30 -9.17 3.86
C PHE A 231 1.49 -7.66 3.70
N THR A 232 1.97 -6.99 4.75
CA THR A 232 2.21 -5.55 4.79
C THR A 232 3.66 -5.24 5.13
N GLY A 233 4.04 -3.98 4.96
CA GLY A 233 5.39 -3.53 5.32
C GLY A 233 6.49 -3.85 4.29
N LEU A 234 7.71 -3.54 4.70
CA LEU A 234 8.94 -3.75 3.94
C LEU A 234 9.65 -5.00 4.47
N PHE A 235 10.09 -5.88 3.59
CA PHE A 235 10.72 -7.15 3.93
C PHE A 235 12.19 -7.20 3.53
N PHE A 236 12.99 -7.71 4.45
CA PHE A 236 14.42 -7.96 4.32
C PHE A 236 14.69 -9.43 4.64
N GLY A 237 15.18 -10.22 3.68
CA GLY A 237 15.54 -11.62 3.93
C GLY A 237 15.25 -12.57 2.77
N ASP A 238 15.03 -13.85 3.09
CA ASP A 238 14.70 -14.89 2.13
C ASP A 238 13.25 -14.78 1.65
N ARG A 239 13.09 -14.33 0.41
CA ARG A 239 11.78 -14.20 -0.23
C ARG A 239 11.07 -15.54 -0.40
N LYS A 240 11.82 -16.63 -0.65
CA LYS A 240 11.21 -17.97 -0.80
C LYS A 240 10.62 -18.44 0.53
N GLY A 241 11.34 -18.22 1.63
CA GLY A 241 10.85 -18.44 2.99
C GLY A 241 9.59 -17.62 3.31
N LEU A 242 9.59 -16.31 3.03
CA LEU A 242 8.41 -15.46 3.26
C LEU A 242 7.18 -15.96 2.49
N LEU A 243 7.34 -16.26 1.19
CA LEU A 243 6.24 -16.77 0.35
C LEU A 243 5.68 -18.11 0.87
N ARG A 244 6.54 -18.97 1.44
CA ARG A 244 6.11 -20.23 2.06
C ARG A 244 5.24 -19.98 3.29
N ILE A 245 5.65 -19.04 4.16
CA ILE A 245 4.89 -18.64 5.35
C ILE A 245 3.55 -18.02 4.93
N GLN A 246 3.57 -17.03 4.02
CA GLN A 246 2.35 -16.39 3.49
C GLN A 246 1.38 -17.41 2.89
N ARG A 247 1.87 -18.39 2.12
CA ARG A 247 1.04 -19.45 1.54
C ARG A 247 0.42 -20.34 2.61
N LYS A 248 1.21 -20.80 3.57
CA LYS A 248 0.70 -21.61 4.69
C LYS A 248 -0.41 -20.86 5.43
N THR A 249 -0.18 -19.59 5.73
CA THR A 249 -1.15 -18.72 6.40
C THR A 249 -2.41 -18.51 5.55
N ALA A 250 -2.29 -18.17 4.26
CA ALA A 250 -3.46 -17.98 3.40
C ALA A 250 -4.29 -19.27 3.26
N ASN A 251 -3.65 -20.44 3.26
CA ASN A 251 -4.35 -21.72 3.18
C ASN A 251 -5.07 -22.11 4.48
N SER A 252 -4.63 -21.62 5.65
CA SER A 252 -5.25 -21.92 6.94
C SER A 252 -6.40 -20.98 7.33
N LEU A 253 -6.64 -19.91 6.56
CA LEU A 253 -7.67 -18.91 6.87
C LEU A 253 -8.99 -19.19 6.14
N THR A 254 -10.10 -18.76 6.74
CA THR A 254 -11.42 -18.67 6.10
C THR A 254 -11.58 -17.28 5.47
N GLU A 255 -12.57 -17.10 4.59
CA GLU A 255 -12.90 -15.78 4.01
C GLU A 255 -13.28 -14.76 5.09
N GLU A 256 -13.99 -15.19 6.13
CA GLU A 256 -14.35 -14.34 7.27
C GLU A 256 -13.10 -13.82 8.01
N LYS A 257 -12.20 -14.73 8.40
CA LYS A 257 -10.94 -14.35 9.06
C LYS A 257 -10.07 -13.47 8.17
N TRP A 258 -10.10 -13.70 6.85
CA TRP A 258 -9.42 -12.84 5.87
C TRP A 258 -10.07 -11.46 5.75
N GLY A 259 -11.41 -11.37 5.85
CA GLY A 259 -12.15 -10.13 5.93
C GLY A 259 -11.77 -9.31 7.16
N SER A 260 -11.80 -9.92 8.35
CA SER A 260 -11.36 -9.27 9.60
C SER A 260 -9.93 -8.76 9.49
N PHE A 261 -9.06 -9.55 8.88
CA PHE A 261 -7.68 -9.20 8.59
C PHE A 261 -7.55 -7.96 7.68
N ILE A 262 -8.33 -7.90 6.60
CA ILE A 262 -8.31 -6.74 5.69
C ILE A 262 -8.80 -5.48 6.43
N SER A 263 -9.85 -5.62 7.24
CA SER A 263 -10.35 -4.51 8.08
C SER A 263 -9.27 -4.03 9.05
N SER A 264 -8.59 -4.95 9.75
CA SER A 264 -7.47 -4.59 10.64
C SER A 264 -6.33 -3.90 9.90
N ILE A 265 -6.00 -4.30 8.66
CA ILE A 265 -5.02 -3.57 7.85
C ILE A 265 -5.56 -2.20 7.51
N ARG A 266 -6.80 -2.04 7.03
CA ARG A 266 -7.36 -0.73 6.69
C ARG A 266 -7.28 0.23 7.89
N ASP A 267 -7.70 -0.24 9.05
CA ASP A 267 -7.82 0.58 10.25
C ASP A 267 -6.43 0.91 10.84
N ASN A 268 -5.50 -0.06 10.85
CA ASN A 268 -4.13 0.15 11.38
C ASN A 268 -3.17 0.75 10.36
N ASP A 269 -3.38 0.55 9.06
CA ASP A 269 -2.54 1.05 7.96
C ASP A 269 -2.94 2.46 7.52
N SER A 270 -3.72 3.16 8.36
CA SER A 270 -4.14 4.54 8.14
C SER A 270 -2.96 5.41 7.77
N ILE A 271 -3.04 5.99 6.56
CA ILE A 271 -2.09 6.97 6.06
C ILE A 271 -2.39 8.38 6.61
N ALA A 272 -3.39 8.54 7.50
CA ALA A 272 -3.79 9.84 8.07
C ALA A 272 -2.62 10.58 8.70
N ASN A 273 -1.79 9.89 9.48
CA ASN A 273 -0.59 10.47 10.07
C ASN A 273 0.40 10.95 9.00
N GLY A 274 0.52 10.22 7.89
CA GLY A 274 1.31 10.65 6.75
C GLY A 274 0.72 11.88 6.07
N MET A 275 -0.60 11.92 5.89
CA MET A 275 -1.31 13.04 5.27
C MET A 275 -1.15 14.32 6.09
N VAL A 276 -1.31 14.25 7.41
CA VAL A 276 -1.06 15.37 8.33
C VAL A 276 0.39 15.84 8.22
N ARG A 277 1.36 14.92 8.31
CA ARG A 277 2.79 15.26 8.23
C ARG A 277 3.19 15.87 6.89
N HIS A 278 2.56 15.43 5.80
CA HIS A 278 2.78 15.95 4.45
C HIS A 278 1.89 17.14 4.09
N LEU A 279 1.13 17.68 5.06
CA LEU A 279 0.23 18.82 4.88
C LEU A 279 -0.75 18.63 3.71
N VAL A 280 -1.29 17.41 3.60
CA VAL A 280 -2.28 17.06 2.59
C VAL A 280 -3.58 17.80 2.88
N PRO A 281 -4.15 18.53 1.91
CA PRO A 281 -5.42 19.22 2.04
C PRO A 281 -6.55 18.21 2.33
N PRO A 282 -7.57 18.57 3.15
CA PRO A 282 -8.72 17.70 3.39
C PRO A 282 -9.45 17.27 2.10
N SER A 283 -9.37 18.07 1.04
CA SER A 283 -9.93 17.74 -0.28
C SER A 283 -9.26 16.54 -0.98
N GLU A 284 -8.07 16.14 -0.53
CA GLU A 284 -7.26 15.08 -1.13
C GLU A 284 -7.22 13.81 -0.26
N ASP A 285 -7.70 13.91 0.98
CA ASP A 285 -7.62 12.86 2.00
C ASP A 285 -8.17 11.53 1.48
N GLU A 286 -9.42 11.56 1.05
CA GLU A 286 -10.09 10.33 0.63
C GLU A 286 -9.54 9.74 -0.66
N ARG A 287 -9.15 10.57 -1.64
CA ARG A 287 -8.52 10.10 -2.87
C ARG A 287 -7.24 9.32 -2.54
N LEU A 288 -6.44 9.84 -1.62
CA LEU A 288 -5.22 9.17 -1.16
C LEU A 288 -5.53 7.92 -0.33
N GLN A 289 -6.55 7.94 0.51
CA GLN A 289 -6.99 6.75 1.27
C GLN A 289 -7.41 5.62 0.32
N VAL A 290 -8.28 5.90 -0.67
CA VAL A 290 -8.73 4.92 -1.66
C VAL A 290 -7.55 4.43 -2.53
N SER A 291 -6.65 5.32 -2.93
CA SER A 291 -5.42 4.94 -3.64
C SER A 291 -4.53 4.01 -2.82
N ALA A 292 -4.33 4.33 -1.54
CA ALA A 292 -3.60 3.48 -0.61
C ALA A 292 -4.29 2.13 -0.44
N MET A 293 -5.62 2.08 -0.33
CA MET A 293 -6.37 0.83 -0.24
C MET A 293 -6.16 -0.06 -1.47
N LEU A 294 -6.30 0.50 -2.67
CA LEU A 294 -6.13 -0.22 -3.93
C LEU A 294 -4.73 -0.81 -4.10
N THR A 295 -3.71 -0.14 -3.56
CA THR A 295 -2.30 -0.54 -3.70
C THR A 295 -1.79 -1.38 -2.53
N ARG A 296 -2.33 -1.22 -1.33
CA ARG A 296 -1.77 -1.79 -0.09
C ARG A 296 -2.62 -2.88 0.52
N LEU A 297 -3.95 -2.85 0.36
CA LEU A 297 -4.79 -3.93 0.87
C LEU A 297 -4.63 -5.19 0.00
N PRO A 298 -4.60 -6.38 0.61
CA PRO A 298 -4.70 -7.61 -0.13
C PRO A 298 -6.00 -7.71 -0.96
N PRO A 299 -5.99 -8.46 -2.07
CA PRO A 299 -7.21 -8.86 -2.77
C PRO A 299 -7.98 -9.91 -1.96
N THR A 300 -9.02 -10.50 -2.55
CA THR A 300 -9.78 -11.59 -1.91
C THR A 300 -8.86 -12.77 -1.53
N LEU A 301 -9.28 -13.61 -0.58
CA LEU A 301 -8.45 -14.74 -0.16
C LEU A 301 -8.21 -15.70 -1.33
N ARG A 302 -9.25 -15.95 -2.14
CA ARG A 302 -9.17 -16.72 -3.38
C ARG A 302 -8.08 -16.19 -4.33
N GLU A 303 -8.08 -14.89 -4.62
CA GLU A 303 -7.07 -14.26 -5.47
C GLU A 303 -5.68 -14.31 -4.85
N THR A 304 -5.59 -14.05 -3.54
CA THR A 304 -4.32 -14.12 -2.80
C THR A 304 -3.71 -15.52 -2.87
N ARG A 305 -4.51 -16.58 -2.67
CA ARG A 305 -4.09 -17.97 -2.84
C ARG A 305 -3.59 -18.23 -4.25
N ALA A 306 -4.29 -17.72 -5.27
CA ALA A 306 -3.87 -17.86 -6.67
C ALA A 306 -2.52 -17.17 -6.94
N LEU A 307 -2.31 -15.96 -6.41
CA LEU A 307 -1.05 -15.21 -6.52
C LEU A 307 0.12 -15.90 -5.78
N LEU A 308 -0.19 -16.67 -4.73
CA LEU A 308 0.80 -17.40 -3.93
C LEU A 308 1.13 -18.79 -4.48
N LYS A 309 0.43 -19.29 -5.50
CA LYS A 309 0.73 -20.60 -6.12
C LYS A 309 2.14 -20.62 -6.70
N PRO A 310 2.88 -21.74 -6.58
CA PRO A 310 4.15 -21.92 -7.30
C PRO A 310 3.98 -21.62 -8.79
N GLY A 311 4.94 -20.91 -9.39
CA GLY A 311 4.91 -20.58 -10.84
C GLY A 311 4.05 -19.37 -11.24
N ALA A 312 3.05 -18.96 -10.45
CA ALA A 312 2.17 -17.83 -10.80
C ALA A 312 2.93 -16.49 -10.97
N ASN A 313 3.98 -16.28 -10.18
CA ASN A 313 4.82 -15.08 -10.26
C ASN A 313 5.94 -15.17 -11.29
N ALA A 314 6.32 -16.36 -11.74
CA ALA A 314 7.37 -16.54 -12.75
C ALA A 314 6.93 -15.95 -14.10
N ASN A 315 5.64 -16.09 -14.45
CA ASN A 315 5.07 -15.54 -15.68
C ASN A 315 4.83 -14.02 -15.60
N LYS A 316 4.47 -13.48 -14.43
CA LYS A 316 4.29 -12.02 -14.27
C LYS A 316 5.61 -11.25 -14.23
N LEU A 317 6.70 -11.84 -13.72
CA LEU A 317 8.03 -11.22 -13.72
C LEU A 317 8.66 -11.16 -15.12
N ARG A 318 8.30 -12.07 -16.03
CA ARG A 318 8.69 -12.01 -17.45
C ARG A 318 7.97 -10.91 -18.23
N LEU A 319 6.81 -10.44 -17.76
CA LEU A 319 5.97 -9.45 -18.43
C LEU A 319 6.25 -7.99 -18.02
N ARG A 320 7.32 -7.71 -17.28
CA ARG A 320 7.89 -6.36 -17.22
C ARG A 320 9.01 -6.30 -18.27
N PRO A 321 8.74 -5.86 -19.51
CA PRO A 321 9.84 -5.33 -20.31
C PRO A 321 10.48 -4.22 -19.46
N SER A 322 11.79 -4.31 -19.31
CA SER A 322 12.57 -3.24 -18.71
C SER A 322 12.24 -1.95 -19.44
N ALA A 323 11.43 -1.09 -18.83
CA ALA A 323 11.22 0.29 -19.25
C ALA A 323 12.50 1.09 -18.96
N SER A 324 13.57 0.69 -19.62
CA SER A 324 14.89 1.32 -19.66
C SER A 324 15.49 1.04 -21.03
N ARG A 325 14.99 1.77 -22.03
CA ARG A 325 15.68 2.16 -23.27
C ARG A 325 14.79 3.17 -24.00
N ALA A 326 14.84 4.40 -23.51
CA ALA A 326 14.63 5.64 -24.22
C ALA A 326 15.49 6.69 -23.49
#